data_AF-A0A9E2KQS2-F1
#
_entry.id   AF-A0A9E2KQS2-F1
#
_cell.length_a   1.000
_cell.length_b   1.000
_cell.length_c   1.000
_cell.angle_alpha   90.00
_cell.angle_beta   90.00
_cell.angle_gamma   90.00
#
_symmetry.space_group_name_H-M   'P 1'
#
loop_
_entity.id
_entity.type
_entity.pdbx_description
1 polymer ?
#
loop_
_entity_poly.entity_id
_entity_poly.type
_entity_poly.pdbx_seq_one_letter_code
_entity_poly.pdbx_strand_id
1 'polypeptide(L)' 'MNPFNSTFGDVPKIFLDRSKQINIVIKGLEELVSPYQITFVYGLRGSGKTTFLSDISNQMSKKITEL' A
#
# COMPACT_ATOMS: atom_id res chain seq x y z
N MET A 1 19.11 12.76 9.06
CA MET A 1 19.06 11.65 8.08
C MET A 1 18.03 12.01 7.01
N ASN A 2 18.36 11.94 5.72
CA ASN A 2 17.45 12.33 4.65
C ASN A 2 16.31 11.30 4.51
N PRO A 3 15.02 11.68 4.65
CA PRO A 3 13.89 10.76 4.57
C PRO A 3 13.62 10.22 3.15
N PHE A 4 14.28 10.76 2.12
CA PHE A 4 14.17 10.33 0.73
C PHE A 4 15.27 9.36 0.30
N ASN A 5 16.20 9.02 1.19
CA ASN A 5 17.22 8.04 0.89
C ASN A 5 16.65 6.64 1.14
N SER A 6 16.28 5.94 0.07
CA SER A 6 15.71 4.60 0.13
C SER A 6 16.77 3.55 -0.19
N THR A 7 16.97 2.58 0.70
CA THR A 7 17.72 1.35 0.40
C THR A 7 16.75 0.30 -0.16
N PHE A 8 17.26 -0.69 -0.89
CA PHE A 8 16.41 -1.79 -1.34
C PHE A 8 15.80 -2.51 -0.13
N GLY A 9 14.47 -2.65 -0.13
CA GLY A 9 13.73 -3.25 0.98
C GLY A 9 13.28 -2.26 2.06
N ASP A 10 13.73 -1.00 2.04
CA ASP A 10 13.26 0.01 2.99
C ASP A 10 11.82 0.41 2.68
N VAL A 11 11.01 0.48 3.74
CA VAL A 11 9.71 1.15 3.70
C VAL A 11 9.93 2.64 3.93
N PRO A 12 9.52 3.52 3.00
CA PRO A 12 9.62 4.96 3.17
C PRO A 12 8.90 5.42 4.42
N LYS A 13 9.50 6.39 5.09
CA LYS A 13 8.88 7.06 6.25
C LYS A 13 7.76 8.00 5.83
N ILE A 14 7.76 8.44 4.56
CA ILE A 14 6.82 9.41 4.01
C ILE A 14 6.28 8.87 2.69
N PHE A 15 4.95 8.79 2.58
CA PHE A 15 4.24 8.46 1.36
C PHE A 15 3.61 9.72 0.78
N LEU A 16 3.96 10.06 -0.46
CA LEU A 16 3.44 11.25 -1.14
C LEU A 16 2.16 10.92 -1.91
N ASP A 17 1.06 11.57 -1.56
CA ASP A 17 -0.23 11.61 -2.29
C ASP A 17 -0.74 10.24 -2.79
N ARG A 18 -0.82 9.25 -1.90
CA ARG A 18 -1.34 7.90 -2.22
C ARG A 18 -2.58 7.49 -1.44
N SER A 19 -3.04 8.34 -0.53
CA SER A 19 -4.12 8.00 0.41
C SER A 19 -5.41 7.62 -0.33
N LYS A 20 -5.73 8.28 -1.45
CA LYS A 20 -6.93 7.99 -2.23
C LYS A 20 -6.89 6.58 -2.83
N GLN A 21 -5.82 6.22 -3.51
CA GLN A 21 -5.66 4.92 -4.17
C GLN A 21 -5.63 3.79 -3.15
N ILE A 22 -4.92 3.98 -2.03
CA ILE A 22 -4.85 3.00 -0.96
C ILE A 22 -6.24 2.76 -0.35
N ASN A 23 -6.97 3.84 -0.03
CA ASN A 23 -8.30 3.74 0.55
C ASN A 23 -9.29 3.03 -0.39
N ILE A 24 -9.20 3.25 -1.70
CA ILE A 24 -10.05 2.55 -2.69
C ILE A 24 -9.78 1.04 -2.64
N VAL A 25 -8.51 0.64 -2.68
CA VAL A 25 -8.13 -0.77 -2.68
C VAL A 25 -8.52 -1.44 -1.36
N ILE A 26 -8.21 -0.83 -0.21
CA ILE A 26 -8.57 -1.37 1.11
C ILE A 26 -10.07 -1.56 1.23
N LYS A 27 -10.88 -0.54 0.88
CA LYS A 27 -12.34 -0.64 0.96
C LYS A 27 -12.89 -1.77 0.11
N GLY A 28 -12.41 -1.92 -1.12
CA GLY A 28 -12.88 -3.02 -1.97
C GLY A 28 -12.37 -4.39 -1.52
N LEU A 29 -11.23 -4.49 -0.83
CA LEU A 29 -10.75 -5.75 -0.22
C LEU A 29 -11.58 -6.17 1.01
N GLU A 30 -12.26 -5.23 1.66
CA GLU A 30 -13.14 -5.48 2.81
C GLU A 30 -14.54 -5.98 2.41
N GLU A 31 -14.91 -5.86 1.14
CA GLU A 31 -16.21 -6.33 0.66
C GLU A 31 -16.31 -7.86 0.70
N LEU A 32 -17.45 -8.37 1.18
CA LEU A 32 -17.72 -9.82 1.30
C LEU A 32 -17.55 -10.56 -0.04
N VAL A 33 -17.87 -9.87 -1.14
CA VAL A 33 -17.60 -10.28 -2.52
C VAL A 33 -16.70 -9.22 -3.15
N SER A 34 -15.41 -9.31 -2.85
CA SER A 34 -14.45 -8.29 -3.24
C SER A 34 -14.22 -8.24 -4.76
N PRO A 35 -14.32 -7.06 -5.41
CA PRO A 35 -13.91 -6.87 -6.80
C PRO A 35 -12.38 -6.89 -6.97
N TYR A 36 -11.60 -6.96 -5.88
CA TYR A 36 -10.15 -6.86 -5.87
C TYR A 36 -9.44 -8.15 -5.43
N GLN A 37 -10.14 -9.29 -5.43
CA GLN A 37 -9.54 -10.61 -5.18
C GLN A 37 -8.25 -10.85 -5.99
N ILE A 38 -8.22 -10.35 -7.23
CA ILE A 38 -7.02 -10.30 -8.05
C ILE A 38 -6.77 -8.85 -8.44
N THR A 39 -5.65 -8.29 -7.98
CA THR A 39 -5.24 -6.92 -8.30
C THR A 39 -3.84 -6.90 -8.91
N PHE A 40 -3.72 -6.32 -10.11
CA PHE A 40 -2.44 -6.11 -10.76
C PHE A 40 -1.92 -4.69 -10.51
N VAL A 41 -0.76 -4.57 -9.85
CA VAL A 41 -0.10 -3.28 -9.61
C VAL A 41 1.08 -3.13 -10.60
N TYR A 42 0.93 -2.25 -11.58
CA TYR A 42 1.91 -2.02 -12.64
C TYR A 42 2.34 -0.54 -12.74
N GLY A 43 3.46 -0.28 -13.42
CA GLY A 43 4.06 1.05 -13.57
C GLY A 43 5.58 1.00 -13.71
N LEU A 44 6.20 2.14 -14.01
CA LEU A 44 7.64 2.29 -14.27
C LEU A 44 8.52 1.85 -13.07
N ARG A 45 9.80 1.52 -13.32
CA ARG A 45 10.76 1.25 -12.23
C ARG A 45 10.85 2.47 -11.31
N GLY A 46 10.87 2.25 -9.99
CA GLY A 46 10.90 3.33 -9.01
C GLY A 46 9.56 4.04 -8.78
N SER A 47 8.47 3.65 -9.45
CA SER A 47 7.14 4.26 -9.25
C SER A 47 6.47 3.93 -7.91
N GLY A 48 7.14 3.21 -7.01
CA GLY A 48 6.64 2.87 -5.68
C GLY A 48 5.65 1.70 -5.63
N LYS A 49 5.71 0.75 -6.58
CA LYS A 49 4.82 -0.43 -6.61
C LYS A 49 4.96 -1.30 -5.35
N THR A 50 6.18 -1.71 -5.02
CA THR A 50 6.47 -2.51 -3.81
C THR A 50 6.03 -1.77 -2.56
N THR A 51 6.35 -0.49 -2.49
CA THR A 51 5.98 0.41 -1.41
C THR A 51 4.47 0.51 -1.20
N PHE A 52 3.71 0.63 -2.30
CA PHE A 52 2.26 0.68 -2.27
C PHE A 52 1.65 -0.62 -1.71
N LEU A 53 2.17 -1.78 -2.13
CA LEU A 53 1.75 -3.08 -1.59
C LEU A 53 2.10 -3.21 -0.10
N SER A 54 3.27 -2.73 0.33
CA SER A 54 3.66 -2.73 1.75
C SER A 54 2.73 -1.86 2.59
N ASP A 55 2.30 -0.70 2.09
CA ASP A 55 1.38 0.19 2.81
C ASP A 55 -0.01 -0.44 2.96
N ILE A 56 -0.56 -1.01 1.88
CA ILE A 56 -1.82 -1.77 1.95
C ILE A 56 -1.73 -2.89 2.99
N SER A 57 -0.67 -3.70 2.94
CA SER A 57 -0.47 -4.79 3.91
C SER A 57 -0.44 -4.27 5.35
N ASN A 58 0.29 -3.19 5.61
CA ASN A 58 0.40 -2.61 6.95
C ASN A 58 -0.94 -2.08 7.47
N GLN A 59 -1.72 -1.40 6.62
CA GLN A 59 -3.03 -0.87 7.02
C GLN A 59 -4.05 -1.98 7.28
N MET A 60 -4.05 -3.02 6.45
CA MET A 60 -4.90 -4.21 6.65
C MET A 60 -4.53 -4.93 7.95
N SER A 61 -3.23 -5.12 8.24
CA SER A 61 -2.78 -5.76 9.48
C SER A 61 -3.16 -4.99 10.75
N LYS A 62 -3.09 -3.64 10.72
CA LYS A 62 -3.51 -2.80 11.85
C LYS A 62 -4.99 -3.00 12.18
N LYS A 63 -5.86 -3.00 11.15
CA LYS A 63 -7.30 -3.20 11.35
C LYS A 63 -7.66 -4.55 11.98
N ILE A 64 -6.92 -5.62 11.65
CA ILE A 64 -7.15 -6.95 12.25
C ILE A 64 -6.82 -6.96 13.75
N THR A 65 -5.88 -6.12 14.20
CA THR A 65 -5.42 -6.09 15.59
C THR A 65 -6.32 -5.22 16.49
N GLU A 66 -7.20 -4.40 15.89
CA GLU A 66 -8.16 -3.52 16.60
C GLU A 66 -9.52 -4.18 16.85
N LEU A 67 -9.72 -5.44 16.40
CA LEU A 67 -10.89 -6.29 16.67
C LEU A 67 -10.63 -7.22 17.85
#